data_AF-A0A8X6RI18-F1
#
_entry.id   AF-A0A8X6RI18-F1
#
_cell.length_a   1.000
_cell.length_b   1.000
_cell.length_c   1.000
_cell.angle_alpha   90.00
_cell.angle_beta   90.00
_cell.angle_gamma   90.00
#
_symmetry.space_group_name_H-M   'P 1'
#
loop_
_entity.id
_entity.type
_entity.pdbx_description
1 polymer ?
#
loop_
_entity_poly.entity_id
_entity_poly.type
_entity_poly.pdbx_seq_one_letter_code
_entity_poly.pdbx_strand_id
1 'polypeptide(L)'
;MSEGPILHIYKYGRKTELHTDACKQGYGAILLQEAEDGKLHPVYYMSKKTNTAEENISEYYAKKELITRIARWALQLEEFDYEIEHRAGSRMKHVDALSRYPVMIVCNDTLTSKLKKSTRGR
;
A
#
# COMPACT_ATOMS: atom_id res chain seq x y z
N MET A 1 17.83 -18.98 -1.30
CA MET A 1 17.17 -18.77 -2.61
C MET A 1 15.71 -19.17 -2.41
N SER A 2 14.75 -18.37 -2.86
CA SER A 2 13.33 -18.66 -2.62
C SER A 2 12.90 -19.86 -3.46
N GLU A 3 12.41 -20.92 -2.81
CA GLU A 3 11.87 -22.10 -3.48
C GLU A 3 10.33 -22.01 -3.52
N GLY A 4 9.76 -22.08 -4.72
CA GLY A 4 8.32 -21.98 -4.97
C GLY A 4 7.85 -20.60 -5.48
N PRO A 5 6.65 -20.51 -6.07
CA PRO A 5 6.08 -19.26 -6.52
C PRO A 5 5.90 -18.31 -5.33
N ILE A 6 6.64 -17.19 -5.36
CA ILE A 6 6.66 -16.18 -4.29
C ILE A 6 5.28 -15.48 -4.16
N LEU A 7 4.50 -15.44 -5.25
CA LEU A 7 3.20 -14.81 -5.33
C LEU A 7 2.08 -15.86 -5.46
N HIS A 8 1.07 -15.75 -4.61
CA HIS A 8 -0.11 -16.61 -4.62
C HIS A 8 -1.33 -15.93 -5.26
N ILE A 9 -2.21 -16.72 -5.89
CA ILE A 9 -3.49 -16.24 -6.41
C ILE A 9 -4.45 -16.01 -5.24
N TYR A 10 -5.10 -14.85 -5.24
CA TYR A 10 -6.12 -14.49 -4.25
C TYR A 10 -7.29 -15.48 -4.25
N LYS A 11 -7.65 -16.00 -3.08
CA LYS A 11 -8.83 -16.83 -2.85
C LYS A 11 -9.82 -16.10 -1.93
N TYR A 12 -11.06 -15.97 -2.38
CA TYR A 12 -12.10 -15.30 -1.59
C TYR A 12 -12.40 -16.06 -0.28
N GLY A 13 -12.70 -15.31 0.79
CA GLY A 13 -13.11 -15.88 2.08
C GLY A 13 -11.97 -16.36 2.99
N ARG A 14 -10.70 -16.12 2.63
CA ARG A 14 -9.56 -16.43 3.49
C ARG A 14 -9.03 -15.20 4.21
N LYS A 15 -8.44 -15.40 5.39
CA LYS A 15 -7.83 -14.34 6.17
C LYS A 15 -6.74 -13.64 5.36
N THR A 16 -6.77 -12.31 5.35
CA THR A 16 -5.75 -11.47 4.73
C THR A 16 -5.09 -10.59 5.78
N GLU A 17 -3.82 -10.27 5.56
CA GLU A 17 -3.06 -9.31 6.36
C GLU A 17 -2.42 -8.30 5.42
N LEU A 18 -2.70 -7.01 5.63
CA LEU A 18 -2.10 -5.93 4.88
C LEU A 18 -0.95 -5.33 5.69
N HIS A 19 0.27 -5.50 5.21
CA HIS A 19 1.43 -4.85 5.79
C HIS A 19 1.71 -3.58 5.03
N THR A 20 1.82 -2.45 5.73
CA THR A 20 2.12 -1.15 5.12
C THR A 20 3.28 -0.49 5.84
N ASP A 21 4.09 0.26 5.09
CA ASP A 21 5.11 1.13 5.63
C ASP A 21 5.28 2.37 4.75
N ALA A 22 5.72 3.46 5.36
CA ALA A 22 5.92 4.72 4.69
C ALA A 22 7.17 5.42 5.22
N CYS A 23 7.96 5.97 4.32
CA CYS A 23 9.09 6.80 4.67
C CYS A 23 9.12 8.05 3.78
N LYS A 24 10.14 8.89 3.98
CA LYS A 24 10.33 10.09 3.16
C LYS A 24 10.38 9.75 1.66
N GLN A 25 10.98 8.61 1.29
CA GLN A 25 11.19 8.23 -0.11
C GLN A 25 9.93 7.66 -0.78
N GLY A 26 9.05 7.00 -0.03
CA GLY A 26 7.99 6.22 -0.64
C GLY A 26 7.06 5.53 0.35
N TYR A 27 6.01 4.94 -0.22
CA TYR A 27 5.05 4.07 0.42
C TYR A 27 5.27 2.64 -0.08
N GLY A 28 5.24 1.67 0.83
CA GLY A 28 5.28 0.25 0.55
C GLY A 28 4.05 -0.44 1.14
N ALA A 29 3.49 -1.40 0.43
CA ALA A 29 2.48 -2.30 0.99
C ALA A 29 2.59 -3.71 0.42
N ILE A 30 2.23 -4.70 1.23
CA ILE A 30 2.20 -6.11 0.86
C ILE A 30 0.89 -6.70 1.39
N LEU A 31 0.07 -7.22 0.49
CA LEU A 31 -1.11 -8.01 0.84
C LEU A 31 -0.68 -9.46 0.99
N LEU A 32 -0.86 -10.00 2.18
CA LEU A 32 -0.62 -11.40 2.52
C LEU A 32 -1.96 -12.12 2.70
N GLN A 33 -2.04 -13.38 2.31
CA GLN A 33 -3.22 -14.21 2.51
C GLN A 33 -2.81 -15.61 2.98
N GLU A 34 -3.62 -16.20 3.85
CA GLU A 34 -3.44 -17.57 4.29
C GLU A 34 -3.68 -18.57 3.13
N ALA A 35 -2.64 -19.31 2.76
CA ALA A 35 -2.74 -20.36 1.76
C ALA A 35 -3.18 -21.71 2.40
N GLU A 36 -3.23 -22.77 1.60
CA GLU A 36 -3.66 -24.10 2.08
C GLU A 36 -2.68 -24.74 3.07
N ASP A 37 -1.46 -24.22 3.13
CA ASP A 37 -0.42 -24.65 4.06
C ASP A 37 -0.52 -23.97 5.44
N GLY A 38 -1.54 -23.14 5.66
CA GLY A 38 -1.74 -22.37 6.90
C GLY A 38 -0.73 -21.24 7.09
N LYS A 39 0.06 -20.91 6.05
CA LYS A 39 1.02 -19.80 6.09
C LYS A 39 0.52 -18.61 5.31
N LEU A 40 0.98 -17.43 5.70
CA LEU A 40 0.73 -16.19 4.99
C LEU A 40 1.65 -16.09 3.77
N HIS A 41 1.05 -16.07 2.58
CA HIS A 41 1.74 -15.87 1.32
C HIS A 41 1.42 -14.52 0.70
N PRO A 42 2.40 -13.84 0.09
CA PRO A 42 2.16 -12.62 -0.64
C PRO A 42 1.22 -12.84 -1.82
N VAL A 43 0.20 -12.01 -1.94
CA VAL A 43 -0.76 -12.00 -3.05
C VAL A 43 -0.59 -10.75 -3.90
N TYR A 44 -0.16 -9.65 -3.29
CA TYR A 44 0.07 -8.40 -4.00
C TYR A 44 1.14 -7.56 -3.32
N TYR A 45 1.93 -6.86 -4.15
CA TYR A 45 2.95 -5.90 -3.71
C TYR A 45 2.62 -4.54 -4.30
N MET A 46 2.78 -3.49 -3.49
CA MET A 46 2.64 -2.11 -3.90
C MET A 46 3.87 -1.32 -3.45
N SER A 47 4.39 -0.49 -4.34
CA SER A 47 5.45 0.46 -4.02
C SER A 47 5.23 1.73 -4.83
N LYS A 48 5.33 2.88 -4.16
CA LYS A 48 5.08 4.19 -4.77
C LYS A 48 6.01 5.24 -4.19
N LYS A 49 6.68 5.97 -5.07
CA LYS A 49 7.52 7.11 -4.69
C LYS A 49 6.66 8.28 -4.18
N THR A 50 7.09 8.92 -3.11
CA THR A 50 6.52 10.19 -2.65
C THR A 50 6.76 11.29 -3.66
N ASN A 51 5.92 12.33 -3.64
CA ASN A 51 6.21 13.57 -4.35
C ASN A 51 6.99 14.55 -3.45
N THR A 52 7.53 15.62 -4.02
CA THR A 52 8.35 16.61 -3.30
C THR A 52 7.65 17.22 -2.08
N ALA A 53 6.32 17.36 -2.11
CA ALA A 53 5.55 17.85 -0.98
C ALA A 53 5.38 16.79 0.12
N GLU A 54 5.24 15.52 -0.24
CA GLU A 54 5.13 14.39 0.69
C GLU A 54 6.49 14.03 1.32
N GLU A 55 7.60 14.28 0.61
CA GLU A 55 8.96 14.17 1.16
C GLU A 55 9.23 15.18 2.29
N ASN A 56 8.59 16.36 2.24
CA ASN A 56 8.73 17.38 3.27
C ASN A 56 7.68 17.20 4.38
N ILE A 57 7.87 16.14 5.17
CA ILE A 57 6.93 15.66 6.20
C ILE A 57 6.47 16.78 7.14
N SER A 58 7.36 17.65 7.61
CA SER A 58 7.01 18.73 8.56
C SER A 58 6.05 19.76 7.97
N GLU A 59 6.26 20.13 6.70
CA GLU A 59 5.38 21.06 6.00
C GLU A 59 4.07 20.36 5.58
N TYR A 60 4.17 19.08 5.22
CA TYR A 60 3.04 18.25 4.82
C TYR A 60 2.01 18.09 5.94
N TYR A 61 2.46 17.86 7.18
CA TYR A 61 1.55 17.76 8.34
C TYR A 61 0.90 19.09 8.74
N ALA A 62 1.47 20.23 8.34
CA ALA A 62 0.89 21.54 8.62
C ALA A 62 -0.26 21.92 7.64
N LYS A 63 -0.48 21.14 6.58
CA LYS A 63 -1.48 21.45 5.55
C LYS A 63 -2.87 21.00 5.97
N LYS A 64 -3.85 21.92 5.98
CA LYS A 64 -5.27 21.60 6.21
C LYS A 64 -5.81 20.53 5.24
N GLU A 65 -5.29 20.49 4.01
CA GLU A 65 -5.66 19.46 3.02
C GLU A 65 -5.35 18.04 3.46
N LEU A 66 -4.41 17.84 4.40
CA LEU A 66 -4.11 16.52 4.95
C LEU A 66 -5.30 15.95 5.71
N ILE A 67 -6.00 16.78 6.48
CA ILE A 67 -7.19 16.36 7.25
C ILE A 67 -8.27 15.88 6.28
N THR A 68 -8.51 16.62 5.19
CA THR A 68 -9.44 16.22 4.13
C THR A 68 -9.02 14.93 3.44
N ARG A 69 -7.72 14.74 3.17
CA ARG A 69 -7.20 13.48 2.62
C ARG A 69 -7.44 12.30 3.58
N ILE A 70 -7.14 12.46 4.86
CA ILE A 70 -7.35 11.42 5.89
C ILE A 70 -8.83 11.07 5.99
N ALA A 71 -9.72 12.07 6.06
CA ALA A 71 -11.17 11.85 6.12
C ALA A 71 -11.67 11.07 4.90
N ARG A 72 -11.19 11.41 3.69
CA ARG A 72 -11.55 10.67 2.47
C ARG A 72 -11.10 9.21 2.52
N TRP A 73 -9.89 8.94 3.00
CA TRP A 73 -9.42 7.57 3.16
C TRP A 73 -10.19 6.83 4.25
N ALA A 74 -10.55 7.48 5.36
CA ALA A 74 -11.37 6.89 6.41
C ALA A 74 -12.73 6.42 5.87
N LEU A 75 -13.41 7.24 5.07
CA LEU A 75 -14.67 6.87 4.40
C LEU A 75 -14.50 5.68 3.43
N GLN A 76 -13.36 5.59 2.73
CA GLN A 76 -13.09 4.46 1.84
C GLN A 76 -12.76 3.18 2.61
N LEU A 77 -12.11 3.31 3.76
CA LEU A 77 -11.75 2.17 4.60
C LEU A 77 -12.96 1.64 5.39
N GLU A 78 -13.98 2.47 5.62
CA GLU A 78 -15.23 2.07 6.28
C GLU A 78 -15.97 0.92 5.56
N GLU A 79 -15.72 0.72 4.26
CA GLU A 79 -16.26 -0.41 3.51
C GLU A 79 -15.65 -1.77 3.90
N PHE A 80 -14.56 -1.78 4.66
CA PHE A 80 -13.81 -2.98 5.02
C PHE A 80 -13.91 -3.26 6.52
N ASP A 81 -14.00 -4.54 6.87
CA ASP A 81 -13.81 -5.01 8.24
C ASP A 81 -12.32 -5.25 8.46
N TYR A 82 -11.68 -4.44 9.30
CA TYR A 82 -10.25 -4.52 9.57
C TYR A 82 -9.88 -4.12 11.00
N GLU A 83 -8.84 -4.76 11.52
CA GLU A 83 -8.21 -4.40 12.78
C GLU A 83 -6.82 -3.81 12.54
N ILE A 84 -6.51 -2.71 13.22
CA ILE A 84 -5.19 -2.07 13.13
C ILE A 84 -4.27 -2.68 14.19
N GLU A 85 -3.24 -3.40 13.74
CA GLU A 85 -2.18 -3.91 14.62
C GLU A 85 -0.86 -3.15 14.41
N HIS A 86 -0.29 -2.64 15.50
CA HIS A 86 1.08 -2.11 15.45
C HIS A 86 2.09 -3.26 15.52
N ARG A 87 3.01 -3.32 14.55
CA ARG A 87 4.13 -4.28 14.52
C ARG A 87 5.44 -3.52 14.51
N ALA A 88 6.43 -4.02 15.26
CA ALA A 88 7.76 -3.39 15.30
C ALA A 88 8.43 -3.44 13.92
N GLY A 89 9.10 -2.36 13.51
CA GLY A 89 9.76 -2.26 12.21
C GLY A 89 10.80 -3.36 11.92
N SER A 90 11.43 -3.92 12.96
CA SER A 90 12.34 -5.07 12.84
C SER A 90 11.66 -6.32 12.26
N ARG A 91 10.34 -6.45 12.41
CA ARG A 91 9.49 -7.53 11.88
C ARG A 91 8.83 -7.17 10.54
N MET A 92 9.06 -5.95 10.04
CA MET A 92 8.44 -5.41 8.81
C MET A 92 9.47 -5.06 7.73
N LYS A 93 10.67 -5.65 7.77
CA LYS A 93 11.77 -5.39 6.84
C LYS A 93 11.38 -5.57 5.36
N HIS A 94 10.45 -6.48 5.08
CA HIS A 94 9.96 -6.73 3.72
C HIS A 94 9.20 -5.54 3.13
N VAL A 95 8.40 -4.84 3.94
CA VAL A 95 7.67 -3.65 3.48
C VAL A 95 8.50 -2.37 3.62
N ASP A 96 9.42 -2.32 4.59
CA ASP A 96 10.41 -1.23 4.74
C ASP A 96 11.32 -1.10 3.50
N ALA A 97 11.72 -2.24 2.91
CA ALA A 97 12.45 -2.22 1.65
C ALA A 97 11.65 -1.56 0.51
N LEU A 98 10.33 -1.80 0.44
CA LEU A 98 9.45 -1.23 -0.58
C LEU A 98 9.20 0.26 -0.39
N SER A 99 9.21 0.75 0.85
CA SER A 99 9.04 2.17 1.13
C SER A 99 10.33 2.94 0.85
N ARG A 100 11.50 2.41 1.24
CA ARG A 100 12.82 3.05 1.10
C ARG A 100 13.39 3.01 -0.31
N TYR A 101 13.12 1.95 -1.04
CA TYR A 101 13.56 1.77 -2.43
C TYR A 101 12.32 1.66 -3.32
N PRO A 102 11.58 2.77 -3.52
CA PRO A 102 10.34 2.72 -4.25
C PRO A 102 10.61 2.38 -5.70
N VAL A 103 10.33 1.14 -6.08
CA VAL A 103 10.27 0.72 -7.47
C VAL A 103 8.94 1.24 -8.00
N MET A 104 8.94 1.97 -9.11
CA MET A 104 7.70 2.22 -9.83
C MET A 104 7.17 0.88 -10.33
N ILE A 105 6.37 0.18 -9.52
CA ILE A 105 5.46 -0.83 -10.03
C ILE A 105 4.41 -0.03 -10.78
N VAL A 106 4.67 0.19 -12.07
CA VAL A 106 3.69 0.72 -12.97
C VAL A 106 2.63 -0.38 -13.12
N CYS A 107 1.64 -0.39 -12.23
CA CYS A 107 0.34 -0.92 -12.59
C CYS A 107 -0.15 0.02 -13.69
N ASN A 108 0.19 -0.30 -14.94
CA ASN A 108 -0.44 0.27 -16.12
C ASN A 108 -1.87 -0.28 -16.18
N ASP A 109 -2.65 -0.01 -15.12
CA ASP A 109 -4.08 -0.19 -15.19
C ASP A 109 -4.57 0.91 -16.11
N THR A 110 -4.90 0.50 -17.34
CA THR A 110 -5.59 1.33 -18.33
C THR A 110 -6.76 2.13 -17.73
N LEU A 111 -7.34 1.66 -16.62
CA LEU A 111 -8.35 2.34 -15.80
C LEU A 111 -7.86 3.67 -15.20
N THR A 112 -6.68 3.70 -14.58
CA THR A 112 -6.17 4.93 -13.92
C THR A 112 -5.82 6.01 -14.94
N SER A 113 -5.34 5.60 -16.12
CA SER A 113 -5.06 6.50 -17.25
C SER A 113 -6.35 7.09 -17.86
N LYS A 114 -7.44 6.31 -17.90
CA LYS A 114 -8.76 6.78 -18.37
C LYS A 114 -9.41 7.74 -17.37
N LEU A 115 -9.29 7.47 -16.06
CA LEU A 115 -9.84 8.34 -15.01
C LEU A 115 -9.16 9.71 -14.92
N LYS A 116 -7.83 9.77 -15.13
CA LYS A 116 -7.08 11.05 -15.18
C LYS A 116 -7.41 11.91 -16.41
N LYS A 117 -7.82 11.30 -17.53
CA LYS A 117 -8.24 12.05 -18.75
C LYS A 117 -9.65 12.65 -18.59
N SER A 118 -10.54 11.98 -17.86
CA SER A 118 -11.91 12.46 -17.61
C SER A 118 -11.96 13.67 -16.67
N THR A 119 -11.07 13.74 -15.68
CA THR A 119 -11.05 14.80 -14.66
C THR A 119 -10.31 16.07 -15.08
N ARG A 120 -9.64 16.09 -16.23
CA ARG A 120 -8.87 17.24 -16.73
C ARG A 120 -9.55 18.01 -17.87
N GLY A 121 -10.81 17.70 -18.13
CA GLY A 121 -11.65 18.36 -19.12
C GLY A 121 -12.93 18.90 -18.49
N ARG A 122 -12.80 19.97 -17.70
CA ARG A 122 -13.82 21.01 -17.50
C ARG A 122 -13.17 22.25 -16.91
#